data_AF-E5AV33-F1
#
_entry.id   AF-E5AV33-F1
#
_cell.length_a   1.000
_cell.length_b   1.000
_cell.length_c   1.000
_cell.angle_alpha   90.00
_cell.angle_beta   90.00
_cell.angle_gamma   90.00
#
_symmetry.space_group_name_H-M   'P 1'
#
loop_
_entity.id
_entity.type
_entity.pdbx_description
1 polymer ?
#
loop_
_entity_poly.entity_id
_entity_poly.type
_entity_poly.pdbx_seq_one_letter_code
_entity_poly.pdbx_strand_id
1 'polypeptide(L)'
;MPASHELLQQCALPTDDVTAAAYEHSTIRQERGGHSPSLCLASRFQLACCAASLRIAPFFYRLPSLPMDFDLHAALNDYQAYMRALESCPQAAASAPPPTLKPASGELMSPSASRPTTYHDLPPELIQQIGDYVPVQDVGNFSAVDRRTYHAMHSRRVVYRYWQRANQVVSLASVNQLLKEMDGTLADPAQHVEPLEALRQRLEALPYREQGEAFKRMYAAAQRIPKDGVQIQKALLLHSLRDFHWSHSDELFDFAYAMAQRRAPEEENVWTELADSLESLLFGSAEFVERYQALVARLASLRVSEQAELIPVLCRRMIHFGGSDDRLPGLYAVLREHALELPPSHQGAPVGRLASAIWVLPHAERLAQYTQLRDVALSLPDEQLGIALRDLPEGLTRLPSEHHAHEFQLLVPALLRVLPAQRAQVALGLLMYTYRLDDALVQWVWQQGLSLLNGAGEVALCDVLSRLRAQGAIGNLDDRQWNIAKGEITRFMEANQFSEPARARIQDSVPWFRSVPR
;
A
#
# COMPACT_ATOMS: atom_id res chain seq x y z
N MET A 1 -21.76 38.15 44.16
CA MET A 1 -22.48 39.02 45.13
C MET A 1 -23.17 40.12 44.35
N PRO A 2 -24.44 40.48 44.63
CA PRO A 2 -25.43 39.89 45.56
C PRO A 2 -26.53 39.07 44.79
N ALA A 3 -27.16 37.99 45.27
CA ALA A 3 -27.94 37.73 46.50
C ALA A 3 -29.25 38.58 46.56
N SER A 4 -30.48 38.10 46.79
CA SER A 4 -31.08 36.78 47.09
C SER A 4 -32.63 36.87 47.08
N HIS A 5 -33.28 35.68 47.12
CA HIS A 5 -34.62 35.29 47.61
C HIS A 5 -35.85 35.39 46.67
N GLU A 6 -36.87 34.50 46.71
CA GLU A 6 -37.11 33.06 47.00
C GLU A 6 -38.65 32.90 47.16
N LEU A 7 -39.21 31.75 46.74
CA LEU A 7 -40.40 31.04 47.28
C LEU A 7 -40.79 29.96 46.23
N LEU A 8 -40.36 28.68 46.38
CA LEU A 8 -41.08 27.51 46.96
C LEU A 8 -42.39 27.17 46.18
N GLN A 9 -42.70 25.94 45.69
CA GLN A 9 -42.68 24.63 46.36
C GLN A 9 -43.08 23.45 45.40
N GLN A 10 -42.44 22.27 45.61
CA GLN A 10 -42.93 20.86 45.57
C GLN A 10 -43.45 20.21 44.25
N CYS A 11 -42.83 19.15 43.68
CA CYS A 11 -42.55 17.75 44.12
C CYS A 11 -43.67 16.74 43.81
N ALA A 12 -43.41 15.78 42.90
CA ALA A 12 -43.46 14.32 43.16
C ALA A 12 -43.40 13.48 41.86
N LEU A 13 -42.41 12.57 41.81
CA LEU A 13 -42.41 11.34 40.98
C LEU A 13 -43.37 10.30 41.60
N PRO A 14 -43.68 9.20 40.89
CA PRO A 14 -43.09 7.95 41.37
C PRO A 14 -42.52 7.04 40.26
N THR A 15 -41.62 6.19 40.74
CA THR A 15 -40.80 5.15 40.13
C THR A 15 -41.47 3.76 40.13
N ASP A 16 -41.02 2.95 39.16
CA ASP A 16 -40.81 1.48 39.15
C ASP A 16 -42.01 0.50 39.31
N ASP A 17 -42.26 -0.35 38.30
CA ASP A 17 -41.57 -1.66 38.07
C ASP A 17 -42.45 -2.70 37.33
N VAL A 18 -41.89 -3.22 36.21
CA VAL A 18 -41.82 -4.64 35.79
C VAL A 18 -43.09 -5.53 35.77
N THR A 19 -43.56 -5.92 34.57
CA THR A 19 -43.52 -7.31 34.04
C THR A 19 -44.27 -7.49 32.70
N ALA A 20 -43.59 -8.19 31.78
CA ALA A 20 -44.03 -9.26 30.88
C ALA A 20 -45.30 -9.14 29.98
N ALA A 21 -45.01 -9.36 28.69
CA ALA A 21 -45.77 -10.14 27.71
C ALA A 21 -47.08 -9.57 27.13
N ALA A 22 -47.04 -9.28 25.82
CA ALA A 22 -47.95 -9.88 24.85
C ALA A 22 -47.46 -9.62 23.42
N TYR A 23 -46.99 -10.70 22.78
CA TYR A 23 -47.06 -10.89 21.34
C TYR A 23 -48.53 -10.78 20.91
N GLU A 24 -48.86 -9.90 19.97
CA GLU A 24 -50.08 -10.12 19.18
C GLU A 24 -49.93 -9.67 17.73
N HIS A 25 -50.37 -10.60 16.89
CA HIS A 25 -50.32 -10.63 15.45
C HIS A 25 -51.07 -9.46 14.81
N SER A 26 -50.48 -8.84 13.80
CA SER A 26 -51.21 -8.10 12.77
C SER A 26 -51.00 -8.77 11.42
N THR A 27 -51.89 -9.71 11.15
CA THR A 27 -52.08 -10.38 9.86
C THR A 27 -52.75 -9.38 8.91
N ILE A 28 -52.00 -8.77 7.98
CA ILE A 28 -52.61 -8.05 6.85
C ILE A 28 -52.41 -8.84 5.56
N ARG A 29 -53.57 -9.35 5.13
CA ARG A 29 -54.00 -9.78 3.81
C ARG A 29 -53.08 -9.40 2.64
N GLN A 30 -52.65 -10.46 1.98
CA GLN A 30 -52.03 -10.52 0.67
C GLN A 30 -53.07 -10.20 -0.42
N GLU A 31 -52.98 -9.02 -1.02
CA GLU A 31 -53.60 -8.74 -2.33
C GLU A 31 -52.52 -8.68 -3.41
N ARG A 32 -52.79 -9.43 -4.49
CA ARG A 32 -51.90 -9.68 -5.62
C ARG A 32 -51.68 -8.41 -6.44
N GLY A 33 -50.44 -7.96 -6.54
CA GLY A 33 -49.96 -7.03 -7.56
C GLY A 33 -48.50 -7.37 -7.87
N GLY A 34 -48.23 -7.84 -9.09
CA GLY A 34 -46.94 -8.41 -9.47
C GLY A 34 -45.80 -7.39 -9.47
N HIS A 35 -44.81 -7.60 -8.60
CA HIS A 35 -43.49 -6.97 -8.67
C HIS A 35 -42.40 -8.04 -8.59
N SER A 36 -41.50 -8.01 -9.58
CA SER A 36 -40.43 -8.98 -9.81
C SER A 36 -39.46 -9.09 -8.61
N PRO A 37 -39.16 -10.30 -8.11
CA PRO A 37 -38.14 -10.51 -7.06
C PRO A 37 -36.69 -10.24 -7.52
N SER A 38 -36.45 -9.98 -8.82
CA SER A 38 -35.09 -9.88 -9.38
C SER A 38 -34.36 -8.58 -9.02
N LEU A 39 -35.08 -7.48 -8.77
CA LEU A 39 -34.46 -6.18 -8.44
C LEU A 39 -33.92 -6.14 -7.00
N CYS A 40 -34.59 -6.82 -6.06
CA CYS A 40 -34.16 -6.84 -4.65
C CYS A 40 -32.98 -7.79 -4.40
N LEU A 41 -32.83 -8.82 -5.25
CA LEU A 41 -31.67 -9.71 -5.28
C LEU A 41 -30.45 -9.03 -5.93
N ALA A 42 -30.65 -8.22 -6.99
CA ALA A 42 -29.56 -7.49 -7.64
C ALA A 42 -28.89 -6.45 -6.72
N SER A 43 -29.67 -5.71 -5.90
CA SER A 43 -29.11 -4.76 -4.93
C SER A 43 -28.40 -5.43 -3.74
N ARG A 44 -28.89 -6.60 -3.30
CA ARG A 44 -28.22 -7.40 -2.25
C ARG A 44 -26.97 -8.11 -2.76
N PHE A 45 -26.96 -8.55 -4.03
CA PHE A 45 -25.75 -9.06 -4.69
C PHE A 45 -24.72 -7.96 -4.94
N GLN A 46 -25.13 -6.73 -5.30
CA GLN A 46 -24.21 -5.60 -5.45
C GLN A 46 -23.53 -5.21 -4.14
N LEU A 47 -24.26 -5.21 -3.02
CA LEU A 47 -23.69 -5.00 -1.68
C LEU A 47 -22.79 -6.15 -1.24
N ALA A 48 -23.15 -7.41 -1.53
CA ALA A 48 -22.33 -8.58 -1.20
C ALA A 48 -21.05 -8.67 -2.05
N CYS A 49 -21.10 -8.34 -3.35
CA CYS A 49 -19.94 -8.30 -4.23
C CYS A 49 -19.01 -7.13 -3.87
N CYS A 50 -19.54 -5.97 -3.49
CA CYS A 50 -18.72 -4.87 -2.99
C CYS A 50 -18.07 -5.22 -1.65
N ALA A 51 -18.80 -5.86 -0.73
CA ALA A 51 -18.26 -6.32 0.56
C ALA A 51 -17.24 -7.47 0.42
N ALA A 52 -17.39 -8.36 -0.58
CA ALA A 52 -16.44 -9.43 -0.87
C ALA A 52 -15.15 -8.92 -1.53
N SER A 53 -15.24 -7.93 -2.43
CA SER A 53 -14.06 -7.24 -3.00
C SER A 53 -13.33 -6.34 -1.99
N LEU A 54 -13.99 -5.94 -0.90
CA LEU A 54 -13.39 -5.16 0.20
C LEU A 54 -12.59 -6.00 1.21
N ARG A 55 -12.76 -7.33 1.21
CA ARG A 55 -12.14 -8.22 2.21
C ARG A 55 -10.79 -8.82 1.81
N ILE A 56 -10.34 -8.67 0.57
CA ILE A 56 -9.13 -9.36 0.11
C ILE A 56 -8.30 -8.48 -0.85
N ALA A 57 -7.32 -7.78 -0.27
CA ALA A 57 -5.98 -7.52 -0.83
C ALA A 57 -5.34 -6.33 -0.08
N PRO A 58 -4.20 -6.52 0.62
CA PRO A 58 -3.35 -5.41 1.01
C PRO A 58 -2.66 -4.88 -0.25
N PHE A 59 -2.76 -3.57 -0.49
CA PHE A 59 -1.85 -2.91 -1.44
C PHE A 59 -0.45 -2.94 -0.81
N PHE A 60 0.46 -3.70 -1.42
CA PHE A 60 1.88 -3.60 -1.12
C PHE A 60 2.37 -2.21 -1.53
N TYR A 61 2.42 -1.28 -0.59
CA TYR A 61 3.36 -0.17 -0.68
C TYR A 61 4.76 -0.77 -0.54
N ARG A 62 5.37 -1.14 -1.67
CA ARG A 62 6.83 -1.26 -1.70
C ARG A 62 7.38 0.15 -1.51
N LEU A 63 8.02 0.38 -0.37
CA LEU A 63 9.06 1.42 -0.25
C LEU A 63 10.01 1.28 -1.46
N PRO A 64 10.53 2.38 -2.02
CA PRO A 64 11.48 2.29 -3.12
C PRO A 64 12.74 1.57 -2.65
N SER A 65 12.84 0.28 -2.96
CA SER A 65 14.12 -0.41 -3.03
C SER A 65 14.87 0.21 -4.20
N LEU A 66 15.85 1.07 -3.91
CA LEU A 66 16.87 1.47 -4.86
C LEU A 66 17.44 0.20 -5.52
N PRO A 67 17.55 0.12 -6.85
CA PRO A 67 18.28 -0.97 -7.49
C PRO A 67 19.77 -0.64 -7.33
N MET A 68 20.38 -1.10 -6.24
CA MET A 68 21.80 -1.43 -6.25
C MET A 68 21.87 -2.94 -6.28
N ASP A 69 22.06 -3.49 -7.48
CA ASP A 69 22.57 -4.85 -7.65
C ASP A 69 24.01 -4.89 -7.11
N PHE A 70 24.14 -5.02 -5.79
CA PHE A 70 25.39 -5.41 -5.17
C PHE A 70 25.35 -6.93 -4.99
N ASP A 71 25.75 -7.64 -6.05
CA ASP A 71 25.91 -9.09 -6.02
C ASP A 71 27.16 -9.44 -5.18
N LEU A 72 26.94 -9.59 -3.88
CA LEU A 72 27.93 -10.05 -2.92
C LEU A 72 28.54 -11.41 -3.34
N HIS A 73 27.81 -12.21 -4.11
CA HIS A 73 28.25 -13.51 -4.58
C HIS A 73 29.24 -13.40 -5.75
N ALA A 74 29.04 -12.42 -6.65
CA ALA A 74 30.00 -12.08 -7.70
C ALA A 74 31.31 -11.53 -7.11
N ALA A 75 31.23 -10.65 -6.10
CA ALA A 75 32.40 -10.08 -5.44
C ALA A 75 33.23 -11.12 -4.66
N LEU A 76 32.58 -12.14 -4.08
CA LEU A 76 33.26 -13.23 -3.36
C LEU A 76 33.88 -14.27 -4.31
N ASN A 77 33.33 -14.44 -5.52
CA ASN A 77 33.89 -15.35 -6.53
C ASN A 77 35.20 -14.81 -7.13
N ASP A 78 35.34 -13.49 -7.28
CA ASP A 78 36.60 -12.86 -7.69
C ASP A 78 37.70 -13.01 -6.63
N TYR A 79 37.35 -13.06 -5.35
CA TYR A 79 38.31 -13.35 -4.28
C TYR A 79 38.83 -14.80 -4.32
N GLN A 80 37.98 -15.77 -4.65
CA GLN A 80 38.42 -17.16 -4.87
C GLN A 80 39.27 -17.32 -6.13
N ALA A 81 38.97 -16.57 -7.19
CA ALA A 81 39.81 -16.53 -8.40
C ALA A 81 41.19 -15.91 -8.11
N TYR A 82 41.23 -14.86 -7.29
CA TYR A 82 42.47 -14.23 -6.83
C TYR A 82 43.32 -15.15 -5.91
N MET A 83 42.68 -15.86 -4.98
CA MET A 83 43.35 -16.83 -4.11
C MET A 83 43.96 -18.01 -4.91
N ARG A 84 43.25 -18.51 -5.94
CA ARG A 84 43.78 -19.57 -6.81
C ARG A 84 44.93 -19.10 -7.71
N ALA A 85 44.96 -17.82 -8.09
CA ALA A 85 46.07 -17.25 -8.84
C ALA A 85 47.34 -17.13 -7.99
N LEU A 86 47.20 -16.81 -6.69
CA LEU A 86 48.30 -16.72 -5.73
C LEU A 86 48.95 -18.08 -5.39
N GLU A 87 48.16 -19.15 -5.39
CA GLU A 87 48.65 -20.53 -5.20
C GLU A 87 49.40 -21.10 -6.42
N SER A 88 49.34 -20.42 -7.58
CA SER A 88 49.91 -20.90 -8.85
C SER A 88 51.30 -20.35 -9.20
N CYS A 89 51.97 -19.62 -8.30
CA CYS A 89 53.36 -19.20 -8.51
C CYS A 89 54.36 -20.34 -8.16
N PRO A 90 55.20 -20.81 -9.10
CA PRO A 90 56.08 -21.94 -8.89
C PRO A 90 57.24 -21.62 -7.93
N GLN A 91 57.43 -22.53 -6.99
CA GLN A 91 58.49 -22.54 -5.98
C GLN A 91 59.86 -22.79 -6.64
N ALA A 92 60.78 -21.84 -6.50
CA ALA A 92 62.15 -21.97 -7.03
C ALA A 92 62.90 -23.09 -6.31
N ALA A 93 63.42 -24.05 -7.08
CA ALA A 93 64.19 -25.19 -6.60
C ALA A 93 65.53 -24.76 -6.01
N ALA A 94 65.89 -25.36 -4.88
CA ALA A 94 67.18 -25.19 -4.22
C ALA A 94 68.32 -25.88 -5.01
N SER A 95 69.46 -25.20 -5.18
CA SER A 95 70.81 -25.78 -4.95
C SER A 95 71.96 -24.79 -5.19
N ALA A 96 72.93 -24.89 -4.29
CA ALA A 96 74.32 -24.36 -4.28
C ALA A 96 74.59 -23.02 -3.54
N PRO A 97 75.69 -22.94 -2.75
CA PRO A 97 75.83 -22.00 -1.63
C PRO A 97 76.57 -20.71 -2.01
N PRO A 98 76.41 -19.60 -1.27
CA PRO A 98 77.28 -18.43 -1.43
C PRO A 98 78.49 -18.51 -0.48
N PRO A 99 79.69 -18.04 -0.90
CA PRO A 99 80.78 -17.79 0.02
C PRO A 99 80.53 -16.50 0.82
N THR A 100 80.97 -16.53 2.07
CA THR A 100 81.12 -15.40 2.99
C THR A 100 81.75 -14.16 2.36
N LEU A 101 81.18 -12.97 2.63
CA LEU A 101 81.89 -11.71 2.93
C LEU A 101 80.91 -10.65 3.49
N LYS A 102 81.36 -9.91 4.51
CA LYS A 102 80.65 -8.85 5.25
C LYS A 102 80.64 -7.50 4.48
N PRO A 103 79.87 -6.48 4.93
CA PRO A 103 79.09 -5.59 4.08
C PRO A 103 79.79 -4.26 3.74
N ALA A 104 79.28 -3.56 2.71
CA ALA A 104 79.43 -2.12 2.56
C ALA A 104 78.21 -1.52 1.86
N SER A 105 77.48 -0.71 2.64
CA SER A 105 76.96 0.63 2.30
C SER A 105 76.33 0.89 0.94
N GLY A 106 75.11 1.45 0.96
CA GLY A 106 74.64 2.34 -0.10
C GLY A 106 73.17 2.17 -0.43
N GLU A 107 72.36 3.06 0.15
CA GLU A 107 70.98 3.31 -0.22
C GLU A 107 70.80 3.46 -1.74
N LEU A 108 69.78 2.79 -2.29
CA LEU A 108 68.91 3.45 -3.26
C LEU A 108 67.51 2.85 -3.16
N MET A 109 66.54 3.73 -2.93
CA MET A 109 65.11 3.43 -2.84
C MET A 109 64.60 2.61 -4.02
N SER A 110 63.69 1.68 -3.72
CA SER A 110 62.68 1.19 -4.65
C SER A 110 61.33 1.22 -3.92
N PRO A 111 60.24 1.70 -4.56
CA PRO A 111 58.97 1.97 -3.90
C PRO A 111 58.34 0.65 -3.46
N SER A 112 58.05 0.55 -2.17
CA SER A 112 57.37 -0.58 -1.55
C SER A 112 56.06 -0.85 -2.30
N ALA A 113 55.97 -2.05 -2.89
CA ALA A 113 54.74 -2.58 -3.45
C ALA A 113 53.60 -2.43 -2.42
N SER A 114 52.54 -1.73 -2.79
CA SER A 114 51.38 -1.50 -1.92
C SER A 114 50.76 -2.84 -1.54
N ARG A 115 50.91 -3.24 -0.28
CA ARG A 115 50.20 -4.38 0.28
C ARG A 115 48.69 -4.20 0.04
N PRO A 116 47.94 -5.25 -0.39
CA PRO A 116 46.49 -5.15 -0.52
C PRO A 116 45.89 -4.78 0.83
N THR A 117 45.08 -3.73 0.86
CA THR A 117 44.35 -3.28 2.05
C THR A 117 43.36 -4.38 2.46
N THR A 118 43.48 -4.88 3.68
CA THR A 118 42.56 -5.88 4.25
C THR A 118 41.58 -5.22 5.23
N TYR A 119 40.54 -5.94 5.66
CA TYR A 119 39.60 -5.44 6.67
C TYR A 119 40.31 -4.90 7.93
N HIS A 120 41.37 -5.58 8.37
CA HIS A 120 42.14 -5.17 9.54
C HIS A 120 42.90 -3.85 9.35
N ASP A 121 43.08 -3.40 8.11
CA ASP A 121 43.73 -2.14 7.77
C ASP A 121 42.73 -0.96 7.72
N LEU A 122 41.40 -1.22 7.75
CA LEU A 122 40.37 -0.19 7.64
C LEU A 122 40.28 0.68 8.90
N PRO A 123 40.40 2.02 8.83
CA PRO A 123 40.20 2.92 9.97
C PRO A 123 38.83 2.74 10.67
N PRO A 124 38.72 2.97 11.99
CA PRO A 124 37.46 2.80 12.72
C PRO A 124 36.30 3.61 12.14
N GLU A 125 36.58 4.76 11.54
CA GLU A 125 35.60 5.63 10.90
C GLU A 125 34.97 4.95 9.66
N LEU A 126 35.75 4.22 8.87
CA LEU A 126 35.22 3.44 7.74
C LEU A 126 34.43 2.23 8.23
N ILE A 127 34.87 1.58 9.32
CA ILE A 127 34.11 0.47 9.94
C ILE A 127 32.75 0.98 10.45
N GLN A 128 32.72 2.17 11.06
CA GLN A 128 31.48 2.82 11.48
C GLN A 128 30.58 3.15 10.28
N GLN A 129 31.12 3.73 9.21
CA GLN A 129 30.36 4.03 8.00
C GLN A 129 29.78 2.77 7.36
N ILE A 130 30.54 1.68 7.27
CA ILE A 130 30.01 0.38 6.84
C ILE A 130 28.88 -0.05 7.77
N GLY A 131 29.08 0.09 9.08
CA GLY A 131 28.12 -0.17 10.13
C GLY A 131 26.77 0.55 10.01
N ASP A 132 26.78 1.77 9.51
CA ASP A 132 25.57 2.57 9.29
C ASP A 132 24.68 1.98 8.19
N TYR A 133 25.23 1.18 7.27
CA TYR A 133 24.50 0.43 6.25
C TYR A 133 24.17 -1.02 6.65
N VAL A 134 24.67 -1.49 7.81
CA VAL A 134 24.36 -2.85 8.27
C VAL A 134 22.92 -2.91 8.79
N PRO A 135 22.09 -3.84 8.26
CA PRO A 135 20.73 -4.06 8.77
C PRO A 135 20.75 -4.32 10.28
N VAL A 136 19.80 -3.75 11.02
CA VAL A 136 19.80 -3.82 12.50
C VAL A 136 19.93 -5.24 13.05
N GLN A 137 19.29 -6.22 12.40
CA GLN A 137 19.36 -7.64 12.77
C GLN A 137 20.78 -8.25 12.70
N ASP A 138 21.65 -7.69 11.86
CA ASP A 138 23.01 -8.19 11.62
C ASP A 138 24.07 -7.41 12.41
N VAL A 139 23.69 -6.29 13.05
CA VAL A 139 24.58 -5.47 13.88
C VAL A 139 25.22 -6.29 15.00
N GLY A 140 24.47 -7.23 15.59
CA GLY A 140 25.00 -8.15 16.61
C GLY A 140 26.18 -8.96 16.08
N ASN A 141 26.01 -9.62 14.93
CA ASN A 141 27.03 -10.45 14.30
C ASN A 141 28.23 -9.62 13.82
N PHE A 142 27.97 -8.50 13.13
CA PHE A 142 29.03 -7.63 12.62
C PHE A 142 29.88 -7.03 13.74
N SER A 143 29.25 -6.62 14.85
CA SER A 143 29.99 -6.09 15.99
C SER A 143 30.88 -7.10 16.71
N ALA A 144 30.68 -8.40 16.48
CA ALA A 144 31.43 -9.47 17.12
C ALA A 144 32.71 -9.88 16.36
N VAL A 145 32.95 -9.31 15.17
CA VAL A 145 34.09 -9.66 14.30
C VAL A 145 35.44 -9.50 15.01
N ASP A 146 35.66 -8.34 15.62
CA ASP A 146 36.82 -8.10 16.48
C ASP A 146 36.56 -6.96 17.48
N ARG A 147 37.51 -6.74 18.39
CA ARG A 147 37.41 -5.70 19.43
C ARG A 147 37.32 -4.29 18.83
N ARG A 148 37.98 -4.02 17.70
CA ARG A 148 37.97 -2.70 17.05
C ARG A 148 36.59 -2.40 16.49
N THR A 149 36.01 -3.36 15.79
CA THR A 149 34.66 -3.34 15.22
C THR A 149 33.63 -3.16 16.32
N TYR A 150 33.77 -3.88 17.42
CA TYR A 150 32.90 -3.77 18.59
C TYR A 150 32.83 -2.34 19.15
N HIS A 151 33.96 -1.63 19.19
CA HIS A 151 34.06 -0.26 19.67
C HIS A 151 33.59 0.75 18.62
N ALA A 152 33.97 0.58 17.35
CA ALA A 152 33.52 1.44 16.25
C ALA A 152 31.99 1.39 16.07
N MET A 153 31.38 0.23 16.30
CA MET A 153 29.93 0.00 16.18
C MET A 153 29.13 0.46 17.41
N HIS A 154 29.71 1.18 18.38
CA HIS A 154 29.05 1.47 19.66
C HIS A 154 27.65 2.07 19.48
N SER A 155 27.52 3.10 18.64
CA SER A 155 26.25 3.78 18.33
C SER A 155 25.18 2.81 17.80
N ARG A 156 25.49 2.08 16.71
CA ARG A 156 24.57 1.09 16.10
C ARG A 156 24.20 -0.03 17.07
N ARG A 157 25.12 -0.46 17.93
CA ARG A 157 24.84 -1.49 18.95
C ARG A 157 23.86 -1.02 20.02
N VAL A 158 23.88 0.27 20.37
CA VAL A 158 22.87 0.85 21.26
C VAL A 158 21.50 0.77 20.59
N VAL A 159 21.38 1.14 19.31
CA VAL A 159 20.13 1.01 18.53
C VAL A 159 19.66 -0.45 18.48
N TYR A 160 20.55 -1.38 18.14
CA TYR A 160 20.26 -2.82 18.12
C TYR A 160 19.70 -3.32 19.46
N ARG A 161 20.25 -2.87 20.59
CA ARG A 161 19.74 -3.25 21.91
C ARG A 161 18.30 -2.76 22.13
N TYR A 162 17.97 -1.54 21.73
CA TYR A 162 16.60 -1.03 21.82
C TYR A 162 15.65 -1.74 20.86
N TRP A 163 16.12 -2.06 19.65
CA TRP A 163 15.37 -2.87 18.68
C TRP A 163 15.08 -4.28 19.21
N GLN A 164 16.05 -4.96 19.83
CA GLN A 164 15.82 -6.28 20.45
C GLN A 164 14.79 -6.19 21.59
N ARG A 165 14.88 -5.15 22.42
CA ARG A 165 13.94 -4.95 23.53
C ARG A 165 12.54 -4.63 23.03
N ALA A 166 12.40 -3.81 21.98
CA ALA A 166 11.14 -3.52 21.32
C ALA A 166 10.43 -4.81 20.89
N ASN A 167 11.17 -5.76 20.30
CA ASN A 167 10.65 -7.08 19.91
C ASN A 167 10.16 -7.96 21.07
N GLN A 168 10.55 -7.64 22.30
CA GLN A 168 10.20 -8.41 23.51
C GLN A 168 9.13 -7.71 24.37
N VAL A 169 8.59 -6.58 23.91
CA VAL A 169 7.57 -5.85 24.66
C VAL A 169 6.24 -6.63 24.67
N VAL A 170 5.61 -6.65 25.86
CA VAL A 170 4.36 -7.38 26.14
C VAL A 170 3.30 -6.55 26.86
N SER A 171 3.59 -5.28 27.19
CA SER A 171 2.66 -4.38 27.88
C SER A 171 2.91 -2.91 27.54
N LEU A 172 1.88 -2.07 27.72
CA LEU A 172 1.96 -0.61 27.62
C LEU A 172 2.98 -0.01 28.58
N ALA A 173 3.12 -0.57 29.79
CA ALA A 173 4.13 -0.12 30.75
C ALA A 173 5.55 -0.30 30.18
N SER A 174 5.81 -1.45 29.56
CA SER A 174 7.09 -1.73 28.88
C SER A 174 7.30 -0.87 27.64
N VAL A 175 6.24 -0.57 26.86
CA VAL A 175 6.31 0.41 25.76
C VAL A 175 6.75 1.78 26.30
N ASN A 176 6.05 2.30 27.30
CA ASN A 176 6.32 3.62 27.88
C ASN A 176 7.73 3.71 28.47
N GLN A 177 8.17 2.66 29.16
CA GLN A 177 9.53 2.58 29.68
C GLN A 177 10.55 2.62 28.54
N LEU A 178 10.35 1.83 27.48
CA LEU A 178 11.28 1.77 26.35
C LEU A 178 11.37 3.12 25.63
N LEU A 179 10.23 3.75 25.32
CA LEU A 179 10.18 5.07 24.68
C LEU A 179 10.91 6.14 25.51
N LYS A 180 10.67 6.16 26.83
CA LYS A 180 11.34 7.10 27.74
C LYS A 180 12.86 6.88 27.79
N GLU A 181 13.30 5.62 27.82
CA GLU A 181 14.73 5.29 27.83
C GLU A 181 15.41 5.61 26.50
N MET A 182 14.72 5.41 25.37
CA MET A 182 15.19 5.81 24.05
C MET A 182 15.39 7.33 24.00
N ASP A 183 14.38 8.13 24.40
CA ASP A 183 14.44 9.59 24.44
C ASP A 183 15.62 10.13 25.29
N GLY A 184 16.03 9.40 26.33
CA GLY A 184 17.14 9.78 27.20
C GLY A 184 18.52 9.28 26.76
N THR A 185 18.60 8.35 25.79
CA THR A 185 19.84 7.64 25.45
C THR A 185 20.24 7.83 23.99
N LEU A 186 19.28 7.85 23.07
CA LEU A 186 19.51 8.04 21.64
C LEU A 186 19.57 9.54 21.37
N ALA A 187 20.73 10.01 20.92
CA ALA A 187 20.98 11.44 20.74
C ALA A 187 20.46 11.95 19.38
N ASP A 188 20.43 11.08 18.37
CA ASP A 188 19.95 11.39 17.03
C ASP A 188 18.54 10.81 16.83
N PRO A 189 17.53 11.63 16.47
CA PRO A 189 16.19 11.15 16.16
C PRO A 189 16.14 10.00 15.13
N ALA A 190 17.08 9.95 14.17
CA ALA A 190 17.13 8.86 13.19
C ALA A 190 17.37 7.49 13.83
N GLN A 191 18.02 7.44 14.99
CA GLN A 191 18.26 6.21 15.75
C GLN A 191 16.97 5.59 16.32
N HIS A 192 15.88 6.37 16.40
CA HIS A 192 14.60 5.90 16.92
C HIS A 192 13.82 5.08 15.89
N VAL A 193 14.16 5.16 14.60
CA VAL A 193 13.39 4.57 13.49
C VAL A 193 13.26 3.05 13.65
N GLU A 194 14.38 2.32 13.74
CA GLU A 194 14.34 0.85 13.78
C GLU A 194 13.66 0.32 15.05
N PRO A 195 13.94 0.84 16.27
CA PRO A 195 13.22 0.40 17.46
C PRO A 195 11.72 0.73 17.44
N LEU A 196 11.32 1.88 16.89
CA LEU A 196 9.90 2.22 16.75
C LEU A 196 9.19 1.33 15.73
N GLU A 197 9.85 0.98 14.64
CA GLU A 197 9.31 0.05 13.64
C GLU A 197 9.14 -1.36 14.24
N ALA A 198 10.08 -1.82 15.07
CA ALA A 198 9.93 -3.06 15.82
C ALA A 198 8.78 -2.99 16.85
N LEU A 199 8.60 -1.86 17.55
CA LEU A 199 7.45 -1.66 18.44
C LEU A 199 6.12 -1.69 17.68
N ARG A 200 6.06 -1.07 16.50
CA ARG A 200 4.88 -1.11 15.62
C ARG A 200 4.48 -2.55 15.29
N GLN A 201 5.44 -3.38 14.88
CA GLN A 201 5.19 -4.80 14.58
C GLN A 201 4.72 -5.60 15.80
N ARG A 202 5.01 -5.13 17.02
CA ARG A 202 4.59 -5.76 18.28
C ARG A 202 3.25 -5.25 18.81
N LEU A 203 2.68 -4.21 18.19
CA LEU A 203 1.45 -3.57 18.67
C LEU A 203 0.28 -4.54 18.79
N GLU A 204 0.06 -5.37 17.77
CA GLU A 204 -1.02 -6.37 17.74
C GLU A 204 -0.85 -7.46 18.82
N ALA A 205 0.38 -7.69 19.28
CA ALA A 205 0.67 -8.67 20.32
C ALA A 205 0.49 -8.13 21.74
N LEU A 206 0.21 -6.83 21.92
CA LEU A 206 -0.13 -6.26 23.21
C LEU A 206 -1.54 -6.64 23.64
N PRO A 207 -1.85 -6.64 24.95
CA PRO A 207 -3.20 -6.81 25.43
C PRO A 207 -4.15 -5.82 24.75
N TYR A 208 -5.27 -6.31 24.24
CA TYR A 208 -6.24 -5.53 23.45
C TYR A 208 -6.58 -4.15 24.06
N ARG A 209 -6.82 -4.09 25.39
CA ARG A 209 -7.15 -2.85 26.11
C ARG A 209 -6.03 -1.80 26.12
N GLU A 210 -4.80 -2.21 25.86
CA GLU A 210 -3.60 -1.38 25.90
C GLU A 210 -3.17 -0.89 24.51
N GLN A 211 -3.67 -1.53 23.44
CA GLN A 211 -3.21 -1.28 22.08
C GLN A 211 -3.48 0.15 21.62
N GLY A 212 -4.66 0.71 21.91
CA GLY A 212 -5.00 2.08 21.52
C GLY A 212 -4.09 3.13 22.16
N GLU A 213 -3.78 2.99 23.46
CA GLU A 213 -2.82 3.89 24.11
C GLU A 213 -1.40 3.67 23.60
N ALA A 214 -0.97 2.42 23.41
CA ALA A 214 0.34 2.12 22.83
C ALA A 214 0.50 2.75 21.44
N PHE A 215 -0.55 2.67 20.60
CA PHE A 215 -0.60 3.35 19.31
C PHE A 215 -0.35 4.86 19.46
N LYS A 216 -1.12 5.55 20.31
CA LYS A 216 -0.98 7.01 20.51
C LYS A 216 0.44 7.39 20.93
N ARG A 217 1.05 6.59 21.83
CA ARG A 217 2.42 6.81 22.32
C ARG A 217 3.45 6.67 21.21
N MET A 218 3.37 5.60 20.42
CA MET A 218 4.28 5.37 19.29
C MET A 218 4.09 6.41 18.19
N TYR A 219 2.84 6.74 17.87
CA TYR A 219 2.50 7.75 16.86
C TYR A 219 3.04 9.13 17.25
N ALA A 220 2.91 9.51 18.53
CA ALA A 220 3.49 10.75 19.06
C ALA A 220 5.02 10.73 19.11
N ALA A 221 5.63 9.58 19.43
CA ALA A 221 7.08 9.42 19.39
C ALA A 221 7.63 9.57 17.96
N ALA A 222 6.94 8.98 16.97
CA ALA A 222 7.30 9.09 15.56
C ALA A 222 7.27 10.55 15.05
N GLN A 223 6.36 11.39 15.57
CA GLN A 223 6.31 12.83 15.20
C GLN A 223 7.62 13.57 15.46
N ARG A 224 8.45 13.08 16.39
CA ARG A 224 9.71 13.72 16.77
C ARG A 224 10.89 13.33 15.86
N ILE A 225 10.68 12.40 14.93
CA ILE A 225 11.72 11.96 13.98
C ILE A 225 11.56 12.75 12.68
N PRO A 226 12.55 13.59 12.31
CA PRO A 226 12.53 14.29 11.03
C PRO A 226 12.56 13.30 9.86
N LYS A 227 11.77 13.57 8.81
CA LYS A 227 11.65 12.79 7.56
C LYS A 227 11.08 11.37 7.70
N ASP A 228 11.64 10.53 8.57
CA ASP A 228 11.24 9.12 8.67
C ASP A 228 10.02 8.92 9.58
N GLY A 229 9.77 9.87 10.49
CA GLY A 229 8.66 9.82 11.43
C GLY A 229 7.28 9.75 10.76
N VAL A 230 7.10 10.46 9.64
CA VAL A 230 5.85 10.42 8.88
C VAL A 230 5.61 9.04 8.27
N GLN A 231 6.64 8.35 7.80
CA GLN A 231 6.51 7.01 7.22
C GLN A 231 6.07 5.99 8.28
N ILE A 232 6.60 6.09 9.50
CA ILE A 232 6.15 5.26 10.63
C ILE A 232 4.68 5.56 10.96
N GLN A 233 4.27 6.82 10.96
CA GLN A 233 2.88 7.21 11.19
C GLN A 233 1.94 6.71 10.10
N LYS A 234 2.34 6.80 8.82
CA LYS A 234 1.62 6.24 7.67
C LYS A 234 1.43 4.73 7.84
N ALA A 235 2.51 4.01 8.17
CA ALA A 235 2.46 2.57 8.43
C ALA A 235 1.55 2.21 9.62
N LEU A 236 1.59 2.98 10.70
CA LEU A 236 0.68 2.81 11.85
C LEU A 236 -0.79 2.96 11.43
N LEU A 237 -1.13 3.99 10.64
CA LEU A 237 -2.51 4.20 10.17
C LEU A 237 -2.99 3.06 9.27
N LEU A 238 -2.16 2.64 8.32
CA LEU A 238 -2.53 1.63 7.33
C LEU A 238 -2.62 0.21 7.91
N HIS A 239 -1.76 -0.12 8.87
CA HIS A 239 -1.66 -1.49 9.39
C HIS A 239 -2.42 -1.69 10.71
N SER A 240 -2.46 -0.68 11.59
CA SER A 240 -2.97 -0.91 12.95
C SER A 240 -4.42 -0.50 13.13
N LEU A 241 -4.89 0.58 12.48
CA LEU A 241 -6.28 1.03 12.67
C LEU A 241 -7.32 0.05 12.15
N ARG A 242 -6.98 -0.70 11.10
CA ARG A 242 -7.86 -1.68 10.47
C ARG A 242 -8.14 -2.90 11.36
N ASP A 243 -7.16 -3.25 12.20
CA ASP A 243 -7.20 -4.43 13.06
C ASP A 243 -7.72 -4.11 14.47
N PHE A 244 -7.83 -2.83 14.81
CA PHE A 244 -8.50 -2.39 16.02
C PHE A 244 -10.01 -2.51 15.90
N HIS A 245 -10.64 -2.84 17.02
CA HIS A 245 -12.09 -2.80 17.12
C HIS A 245 -12.60 -1.38 16.88
N TRP A 246 -13.71 -1.26 16.15
CA TRP A 246 -14.32 -0.01 15.72
C TRP A 246 -14.44 1.07 16.81
N SER A 247 -14.71 0.68 18.06
CA SER A 247 -14.81 1.62 19.19
C SER A 247 -13.52 2.35 19.54
N HIS A 248 -12.36 1.79 19.19
CA HIS A 248 -11.05 2.46 19.33
C HIS A 248 -10.66 3.20 18.05
N SER A 249 -11.11 2.75 16.89
CA SER A 249 -10.76 3.35 15.60
C SER A 249 -11.21 4.81 15.50
N ASP A 250 -12.36 5.17 16.07
CA ASP A 250 -12.85 6.55 16.14
C ASP A 250 -11.88 7.48 16.89
N GLU A 251 -11.52 7.10 18.12
CA GLU A 251 -10.64 7.90 18.98
C GLU A 251 -9.23 8.05 18.37
N LEU A 252 -8.72 6.97 17.78
CA LEU A 252 -7.39 6.97 17.17
C LEU A 252 -7.36 7.77 15.85
N PHE A 253 -8.44 7.74 15.08
CA PHE A 253 -8.61 8.61 13.92
C PHE A 253 -8.54 10.08 14.35
N ASP A 254 -9.35 10.48 15.33
CA ASP A 254 -9.43 11.87 15.77
C ASP A 254 -8.10 12.35 16.37
N PHE A 255 -7.40 11.47 17.10
CA PHE A 255 -6.05 11.73 17.58
C PHE A 255 -5.05 11.97 16.44
N ALA A 256 -5.02 11.09 15.44
CA ALA A 256 -4.11 11.21 14.31
C ALA A 256 -4.45 12.42 13.42
N TYR A 257 -5.73 12.71 13.24
CA TYR A 257 -6.22 13.91 12.55
C TYR A 257 -5.74 15.20 13.24
N ALA A 258 -5.90 15.28 14.57
CA ALA A 258 -5.44 16.44 15.35
C ALA A 258 -3.91 16.61 15.31
N MET A 259 -3.15 15.50 15.25
CA MET A 259 -1.70 15.54 15.07
C MET A 259 -1.31 16.02 13.68
N ALA A 260 -1.96 15.50 12.64
CA ALA A 260 -1.74 15.88 11.24
C ALA A 260 -2.04 17.37 10.99
N GLN A 261 -3.05 17.93 11.68
CA GLN A 261 -3.39 19.36 11.62
C GLN A 261 -2.30 20.29 12.14
N ARG A 262 -1.43 19.81 13.04
CA ARG A 262 -0.37 20.63 13.65
C ARG A 262 0.89 20.71 12.80
N ARG A 263 0.99 19.91 11.74
CA ARG A 263 2.13 19.91 10.81
C ARG A 263 2.11 21.17 9.95
N ALA A 264 3.30 21.67 9.63
CA ALA A 264 3.42 22.81 8.73
C ALA A 264 2.99 22.41 7.30
N PRO A 265 2.44 23.32 6.49
CA PRO A 265 2.02 23.02 5.11
C PRO A 265 3.15 22.49 4.21
N GLU A 266 4.42 22.83 4.50
CA GLU A 266 5.54 22.34 3.71
C GLU A 266 5.96 20.90 4.06
N GLU A 267 5.59 20.41 5.24
CA GLU A 267 5.96 19.08 5.72
C GLU A 267 5.15 17.99 5.01
N GLU A 268 5.73 16.81 4.87
CA GLU A 268 4.96 15.63 4.44
C GLU A 268 3.87 15.32 5.48
N ASN A 269 2.71 14.86 5.02
CA ASN A 269 1.56 14.62 5.89
C ASN A 269 0.95 13.23 5.63
N VAL A 270 -0.08 12.90 6.42
CA VAL A 270 -0.72 11.57 6.48
C VAL A 270 -2.18 11.60 5.98
N TRP A 271 -2.58 12.65 5.26
CA TRP A 271 -3.99 12.87 4.88
C TRP A 271 -4.55 11.72 4.05
N THR A 272 -3.75 11.17 3.14
CA THR A 272 -4.12 10.05 2.27
C THR A 272 -4.39 8.80 3.10
N GLU A 273 -3.51 8.48 4.05
CA GLU A 273 -3.64 7.32 4.94
C GLU A 273 -4.77 7.48 5.96
N LEU A 274 -5.01 8.70 6.45
CA LEU A 274 -6.19 9.03 7.25
C LEU A 274 -7.48 8.84 6.44
N ALA A 275 -7.54 9.29 5.19
CA ALA A 275 -8.70 9.05 4.35
C ALA A 275 -8.90 7.55 4.08
N ASP A 276 -7.82 6.79 3.93
CA ASP A 276 -7.88 5.36 3.73
C ASP A 276 -8.46 4.63 4.95
N SER A 277 -8.08 5.07 6.16
CA SER A 277 -8.53 4.47 7.43
C SER A 277 -10.02 4.69 7.74
N LEU A 278 -10.71 5.60 7.02
CA LEU A 278 -12.17 5.74 7.08
C LEU A 278 -12.90 4.42 6.79
N GLU A 279 -12.27 3.46 6.10
CA GLU A 279 -12.83 2.12 5.88
C GLU A 279 -13.07 1.31 7.15
N SER A 280 -12.37 1.67 8.23
CA SER A 280 -12.50 1.01 9.53
C SER A 280 -13.70 1.54 10.31
N LEU A 281 -14.33 2.62 9.85
CA LEU A 281 -15.50 3.21 10.48
C LEU A 281 -16.79 2.51 10.03
N LEU A 282 -17.83 2.64 10.86
CA LEU A 282 -19.13 2.06 10.56
C LEU A 282 -19.73 2.67 9.30
N PHE A 283 -20.23 1.79 8.42
CA PHE A 283 -20.81 2.16 7.14
C PHE A 283 -22.03 3.08 7.31
N GLY A 284 -22.02 4.22 6.63
CA GLY A 284 -23.10 5.22 6.68
C GLY A 284 -23.28 5.92 8.03
N SER A 285 -22.34 5.77 8.98
CA SER A 285 -22.45 6.41 10.29
C SER A 285 -22.27 7.93 10.18
N ALA A 286 -22.85 8.69 11.11
CA ALA A 286 -22.71 10.14 11.13
C ALA A 286 -21.23 10.55 11.23
N GLU A 287 -20.47 9.83 12.05
CA GLU A 287 -19.05 10.08 12.29
C GLU A 287 -18.20 9.82 11.04
N PHE A 288 -18.51 8.77 10.26
CA PHE A 288 -17.86 8.55 8.97
C PHE A 288 -18.11 9.74 8.03
N VAL A 289 -19.36 10.20 7.93
CA VAL A 289 -19.71 11.30 7.02
C VAL A 289 -19.06 12.61 7.42
N GLU A 290 -19.10 12.95 8.71
CA GLU A 290 -18.47 14.16 9.24
C GLU A 290 -16.97 14.17 8.96
N ARG A 291 -16.27 13.07 9.22
CA ARG A 291 -14.82 12.94 8.96
C ARG A 291 -14.49 12.96 7.48
N TYR A 292 -15.30 12.32 6.64
CA TYR A 292 -15.16 12.40 5.18
C TYR A 292 -15.26 13.84 4.69
N GLN A 293 -16.30 14.56 5.11
CA GLN A 293 -16.51 15.96 4.74
C GLN A 293 -15.38 16.86 5.26
N ALA A 294 -14.89 16.60 6.48
CA ALA A 294 -13.75 17.30 7.04
C ALA A 294 -12.46 17.07 6.23
N LEU A 295 -12.29 15.91 5.58
CA LEU A 295 -11.17 15.66 4.67
C LEU A 295 -11.38 16.32 3.30
N VAL A 296 -12.59 16.33 2.76
CA VAL A 296 -12.92 17.03 1.51
C VAL A 296 -12.67 18.54 1.65
N ALA A 297 -13.14 19.15 2.74
CA ALA A 297 -12.97 20.59 2.99
C ALA A 297 -11.50 21.03 3.06
N ARG A 298 -10.57 20.10 3.28
CA ARG A 298 -9.13 20.39 3.33
C ARG A 298 -8.48 20.51 1.97
N LEU A 299 -9.08 19.98 0.90
CA LEU A 299 -8.46 19.92 -0.43
C LEU A 299 -7.94 21.29 -0.89
N ALA A 300 -8.72 22.34 -0.69
CA ALA A 300 -8.36 23.72 -1.04
C ALA A 300 -7.09 24.24 -0.35
N SER A 301 -6.68 23.65 0.77
CA SER A 301 -5.48 24.04 1.54
C SER A 301 -4.25 23.17 1.27
N LEU A 302 -4.41 22.08 0.52
CA LEU A 302 -3.35 21.10 0.27
C LEU A 302 -2.52 21.45 -0.97
N ARG A 303 -1.27 20.99 -1.02
CA ARG A 303 -0.44 21.08 -2.22
C ARG A 303 -1.00 20.21 -3.33
N VAL A 304 -0.64 20.54 -4.58
CA VAL A 304 -1.05 19.79 -5.78
C VAL A 304 -0.79 18.29 -5.66
N SER A 305 0.39 17.88 -5.18
CA SER A 305 0.73 16.46 -5.00
C SER A 305 -0.16 15.78 -3.96
N GLU A 306 -0.45 16.46 -2.85
CA GLU A 306 -1.31 15.94 -1.78
C GLU A 306 -2.77 15.82 -2.23
N GLN A 307 -3.27 16.80 -2.99
CA GLN A 307 -4.59 16.71 -3.60
C GLN A 307 -4.68 15.52 -4.57
N ALA A 308 -3.66 15.35 -5.42
CA ALA A 308 -3.59 14.27 -6.40
C ALA A 308 -3.58 12.88 -5.75
N GLU A 309 -2.99 12.73 -4.57
CA GLU A 309 -3.00 11.49 -3.78
C GLU A 309 -4.30 11.28 -2.99
N LEU A 310 -4.86 12.35 -2.41
CA LEU A 310 -6.03 12.28 -1.54
C LEU A 310 -7.34 12.05 -2.32
N ILE A 311 -7.53 12.73 -3.47
CA ILE A 311 -8.78 12.65 -4.24
C ILE A 311 -9.14 11.20 -4.62
N PRO A 312 -8.21 10.36 -5.14
CA PRO A 312 -8.53 8.97 -5.46
C PRO A 312 -8.99 8.16 -4.24
N VAL A 313 -8.40 8.40 -3.07
CA VAL A 313 -8.78 7.70 -1.84
C VAL A 313 -10.19 8.14 -1.41
N LEU A 314 -10.48 9.44 -1.42
CA LEU A 314 -11.81 9.95 -1.11
C LEU A 314 -12.88 9.42 -2.09
N CYS A 315 -12.58 9.33 -3.38
CA CYS A 315 -13.50 8.73 -4.36
C CYS A 315 -13.80 7.26 -4.02
N ARG A 316 -12.77 6.47 -3.65
CA ARG A 316 -12.96 5.07 -3.23
C ARG A 316 -13.86 4.97 -2.00
N ARG A 317 -13.68 5.87 -1.03
CA ARG A 317 -14.42 5.82 0.24
C ARG A 317 -15.89 6.23 0.10
N MET A 318 -16.31 6.82 -1.03
CA MET A 318 -17.73 7.11 -1.32
C MET A 318 -18.63 5.87 -1.21
N ILE A 319 -18.09 4.67 -1.45
CA ILE A 319 -18.85 3.42 -1.29
C ILE A 319 -19.38 3.23 0.14
N HIS A 320 -18.76 3.84 1.15
CA HIS A 320 -19.10 3.69 2.57
C HIS A 320 -20.25 4.59 3.04
N PHE A 321 -20.76 5.51 2.21
CA PHE A 321 -21.96 6.31 2.51
C PHE A 321 -23.25 5.47 2.45
N GLY A 322 -23.24 4.38 1.67
CA GLY A 322 -24.47 3.69 1.26
C GLY A 322 -25.07 4.31 0.00
N GLY A 323 -25.57 3.44 -0.89
CA GLY A 323 -25.93 3.82 -2.28
C GLY A 323 -27.14 4.76 -2.43
N SER A 324 -27.69 5.30 -1.34
CA SER A 324 -28.85 6.21 -1.34
C SER A 324 -28.58 7.53 -0.61
N ASP A 325 -27.33 7.83 -0.26
CA ASP A 325 -27.00 9.10 0.38
C ASP A 325 -27.05 10.25 -0.64
N ASP A 326 -27.91 11.24 -0.38
CA ASP A 326 -28.20 12.38 -1.24
C ASP A 326 -27.04 13.38 -1.36
N ARG A 327 -26.03 13.28 -0.48
CA ARG A 327 -24.85 14.13 -0.49
C ARG A 327 -23.81 13.67 -1.51
N LEU A 328 -23.86 12.41 -1.95
CA LEU A 328 -22.86 11.80 -2.83
C LEU A 328 -22.63 12.58 -4.14
N PRO A 329 -23.65 13.04 -4.89
CA PRO A 329 -23.43 13.83 -6.10
C PRO A 329 -22.72 15.16 -5.83
N GLY A 330 -23.06 15.84 -4.73
CA GLY A 330 -22.42 17.09 -4.33
C GLY A 330 -20.94 16.89 -3.96
N LEU A 331 -20.64 15.85 -3.18
CA LEU A 331 -19.25 15.50 -2.83
C LEU A 331 -18.44 15.09 -4.06
N TYR A 332 -19.04 14.34 -4.98
CA TYR A 332 -18.43 13.99 -6.26
C TYR A 332 -18.07 15.23 -7.08
N ALA A 333 -18.98 16.21 -7.15
CA ALA A 333 -18.75 17.44 -7.89
C ALA A 333 -17.56 18.23 -7.36
N VAL A 334 -17.41 18.33 -6.03
CA VAL A 334 -16.27 18.99 -5.38
C VAL A 334 -14.95 18.27 -5.69
N LEU A 335 -14.94 16.93 -5.59
CA LEU A 335 -13.76 16.13 -5.92
C LEU A 335 -13.37 16.26 -7.40
N ARG A 336 -14.36 16.31 -8.29
CA ARG A 336 -14.16 16.50 -9.73
C ARG A 336 -13.58 17.88 -10.04
N GLU A 337 -14.13 18.93 -9.45
CA GLU A 337 -13.63 20.30 -9.62
C GLU A 337 -12.14 20.39 -9.26
N HIS A 338 -11.77 19.96 -8.05
CA HIS A 338 -10.37 19.95 -7.64
C HIS A 338 -9.49 19.08 -8.55
N ALA A 339 -9.96 17.89 -8.97
CA ALA A 339 -9.18 17.03 -9.85
C ALA A 339 -8.90 17.67 -11.22
N LEU A 340 -9.86 18.40 -11.78
CA LEU A 340 -9.72 19.06 -13.09
C LEU A 340 -8.87 20.33 -13.01
N GLU A 341 -8.73 20.94 -11.83
CA GLU A 341 -7.83 22.08 -11.59
C GLU A 341 -6.36 21.66 -11.42
N LEU A 342 -6.08 20.39 -11.16
CA LEU A 342 -4.69 19.90 -11.04
C LEU A 342 -3.94 20.07 -12.38
N PRO A 343 -2.62 20.30 -12.38
CA PRO A 343 -1.82 20.23 -13.60
C PRO A 343 -1.92 18.85 -14.26
N PRO A 344 -1.86 18.74 -15.60
CA PRO A 344 -1.98 17.46 -16.30
C PRO A 344 -1.00 16.38 -15.83
N SER A 345 0.18 16.77 -15.33
CA SER A 345 1.18 15.86 -14.75
C SER A 345 0.75 15.17 -13.46
N HIS A 346 -0.36 15.57 -12.85
CA HIS A 346 -0.91 15.03 -11.59
C HIS A 346 -2.35 14.52 -11.72
N GLN A 347 -2.96 14.62 -12.91
CA GLN A 347 -4.38 14.32 -13.12
C GLN A 347 -4.70 12.83 -13.32
N GLY A 348 -3.71 11.98 -13.63
CA GLY A 348 -3.94 10.59 -14.05
C GLY A 348 -4.79 9.79 -13.06
N ALA A 349 -4.34 9.67 -11.81
CA ALA A 349 -5.07 8.91 -10.79
C ALA A 349 -6.42 9.54 -10.39
N PRO A 350 -6.51 10.87 -10.14
CA PRO A 350 -7.79 11.53 -9.86
C PRO A 350 -8.84 11.31 -10.95
N VAL A 351 -8.48 11.54 -12.23
CA VAL A 351 -9.42 11.41 -13.36
C VAL A 351 -9.88 9.96 -13.53
N GLY A 352 -8.95 9.01 -13.51
CA GLY A 352 -9.30 7.58 -13.60
C GLY A 352 -10.24 7.15 -12.48
N ARG A 353 -9.97 7.57 -11.25
CA ARG A 353 -10.80 7.20 -10.09
C ARG A 353 -12.16 7.89 -10.10
N LEU A 354 -12.26 9.14 -10.54
CA LEU A 354 -13.55 9.82 -10.71
C LEU A 354 -14.42 9.15 -11.78
N ALA A 355 -13.82 8.64 -12.86
CA ALA A 355 -14.53 7.88 -13.88
C ALA A 355 -15.06 6.56 -13.29
N SER A 356 -14.25 5.88 -12.48
CA SER A 356 -14.62 4.69 -11.70
C SER A 356 -15.80 4.95 -10.73
N ALA A 357 -15.86 6.15 -10.16
CA ALA A 357 -16.87 6.54 -9.18
C ALA A 357 -18.19 7.11 -9.76
N ILE A 358 -18.39 7.15 -11.09
CA ILE A 358 -19.61 7.73 -11.71
C ILE A 358 -20.93 7.09 -11.23
N TRP A 359 -20.88 5.92 -10.60
CA TRP A 359 -22.05 5.24 -10.04
C TRP A 359 -22.77 6.08 -8.97
N VAL A 360 -22.07 7.03 -8.34
CA VAL A 360 -22.64 7.97 -7.34
C VAL A 360 -23.63 8.95 -7.95
N LEU A 361 -23.60 9.11 -9.27
CA LEU A 361 -24.45 10.05 -9.99
C LEU A 361 -25.77 9.41 -10.42
N PRO A 362 -26.83 10.23 -10.61
CA PRO A 362 -28.04 9.81 -11.28
C PRO A 362 -27.74 9.20 -12.65
N HIS A 363 -28.48 8.17 -13.03
CA HIS A 363 -28.24 7.41 -14.26
C HIS A 363 -28.19 8.30 -15.52
N ALA A 364 -29.04 9.33 -15.59
CA ALA A 364 -29.11 10.27 -16.71
C ALA A 364 -27.83 11.08 -16.92
N GLU A 365 -27.01 11.26 -15.88
CA GLU A 365 -25.80 12.09 -15.93
C GLU A 365 -24.53 11.26 -16.19
N ARG A 366 -24.57 9.95 -15.94
CA ARG A 366 -23.36 9.09 -15.94
C ARG A 366 -22.61 9.10 -17.26
N LEU A 367 -23.31 9.01 -18.39
CA LEU A 367 -22.68 8.98 -19.71
C LEU A 367 -21.93 10.28 -19.98
N ALA A 368 -22.61 11.43 -19.83
CA ALA A 368 -22.00 12.73 -20.09
C ALA A 368 -20.75 12.97 -19.22
N GLN A 369 -20.83 12.60 -17.94
CA GLN A 369 -19.72 12.76 -17.00
C GLN A 369 -18.56 11.80 -17.30
N TYR A 370 -18.86 10.55 -17.64
CA TYR A 370 -17.85 9.60 -18.08
C TYR A 370 -17.15 10.05 -19.36
N THR A 371 -17.89 10.51 -20.37
CA THR A 371 -17.36 11.02 -21.64
C THR A 371 -16.40 12.19 -21.38
N GLN A 372 -16.76 13.14 -20.52
CA GLN A 372 -15.88 14.25 -20.15
C GLN A 372 -14.56 13.76 -19.53
N LEU A 373 -14.64 12.87 -18.54
CA LEU A 373 -13.45 12.34 -17.86
C LEU A 373 -12.59 11.47 -18.78
N ARG A 374 -13.22 10.72 -19.69
CA ARG A 374 -12.53 9.98 -20.74
C ARG A 374 -11.74 10.93 -21.64
N ASP A 375 -12.36 12.00 -22.13
CA ASP A 375 -11.70 12.95 -23.02
C ASP A 375 -10.52 13.64 -22.33
N VAL A 376 -10.68 14.00 -21.05
CA VAL A 376 -9.56 14.48 -20.22
C VAL A 376 -8.47 13.42 -20.12
N ALA A 377 -8.79 12.18 -19.75
CA ALA A 377 -7.81 11.11 -19.62
C ALA A 377 -7.02 10.86 -20.92
N LEU A 378 -7.69 10.86 -22.07
CA LEU A 378 -7.07 10.66 -23.38
C LEU A 378 -6.16 11.83 -23.79
N SER A 379 -6.39 13.02 -23.25
CA SER A 379 -5.55 14.21 -23.47
C SER A 379 -4.31 14.28 -22.57
N LEU A 380 -4.20 13.41 -21.56
CA LEU A 380 -3.09 13.42 -20.61
C LEU A 380 -1.75 13.06 -21.26
N PRO A 381 -0.62 13.52 -20.69
CA PRO A 381 0.72 13.01 -21.01
C PRO A 381 0.80 11.49 -20.80
N ASP A 382 1.68 10.82 -21.55
CA ASP A 382 1.78 9.35 -21.55
C ASP A 382 2.11 8.79 -20.15
N GLU A 383 2.87 9.52 -19.34
CA GLU A 383 3.19 9.16 -17.96
C GLU A 383 1.95 9.11 -17.04
N GLN A 384 0.91 9.88 -17.37
CA GLN A 384 -0.34 9.96 -16.59
C GLN A 384 -1.48 9.16 -17.23
N LEU A 385 -1.44 8.97 -18.54
CA LEU A 385 -2.44 8.24 -19.31
C LEU A 385 -2.63 6.82 -18.78
N GLY A 386 -1.55 6.04 -18.63
CA GLY A 386 -1.67 4.66 -18.14
C GLY A 386 -2.14 4.56 -16.69
N ILE A 387 -1.96 5.62 -15.90
CA ILE A 387 -2.50 5.71 -14.53
C ILE A 387 -4.02 5.89 -14.59
N ALA A 388 -4.53 6.78 -15.46
CA ALA A 388 -5.96 6.99 -15.64
C ALA A 388 -6.66 5.75 -16.24
N LEU A 389 -6.06 5.15 -17.27
CA LEU A 389 -6.59 3.98 -17.98
C LEU A 389 -6.71 2.73 -17.10
N ARG A 390 -6.02 2.68 -15.97
CA ARG A 390 -6.19 1.59 -14.99
C ARG A 390 -7.61 1.55 -14.42
N ASP A 391 -8.21 2.70 -14.14
CA ASP A 391 -9.49 2.79 -13.40
C ASP A 391 -10.67 3.17 -14.29
N LEU A 392 -10.40 3.79 -15.44
CA LEU A 392 -11.39 4.23 -16.41
C LEU A 392 -12.33 3.10 -16.90
N PRO A 393 -11.86 1.86 -17.15
CA PRO A 393 -12.74 0.75 -17.53
C PRO A 393 -13.81 0.42 -16.48
N GLU A 394 -13.56 0.66 -15.18
CA GLU A 394 -14.59 0.45 -14.16
C GLU A 394 -15.80 1.33 -14.42
N GLY A 395 -15.57 2.62 -14.68
CA GLY A 395 -16.60 3.60 -14.98
C GLY A 395 -17.41 3.22 -16.20
N LEU A 396 -16.74 2.77 -17.27
CA LEU A 396 -17.38 2.29 -18.49
C LEU A 396 -18.41 1.19 -18.18
N THR A 397 -18.05 0.22 -17.35
CA THR A 397 -18.97 -0.88 -16.98
C THR A 397 -20.15 -0.45 -16.11
N ARG A 398 -20.19 0.81 -15.64
CA ARG A 398 -21.33 1.41 -14.91
C ARG A 398 -22.33 2.12 -15.83
N LEU A 399 -21.99 2.27 -17.12
CA LEU A 399 -22.88 2.79 -18.15
C LEU A 399 -23.86 1.70 -18.62
N PRO A 400 -24.96 2.08 -19.29
CA PRO A 400 -25.80 1.14 -20.03
C PRO A 400 -25.00 0.31 -21.04
N SER A 401 -25.37 -0.96 -21.20
CA SER A 401 -24.65 -1.94 -22.02
C SER A 401 -24.48 -1.53 -23.49
N GLU A 402 -25.45 -0.79 -24.03
CA GLU A 402 -25.43 -0.28 -25.41
C GLU A 402 -24.26 0.65 -25.70
N HIS A 403 -23.65 1.24 -24.67
CA HIS A 403 -22.49 2.12 -24.82
C HIS A 403 -21.15 1.38 -24.68
N HIS A 404 -21.13 0.17 -24.09
CA HIS A 404 -19.87 -0.48 -23.72
C HIS A 404 -18.94 -0.70 -24.91
N ALA A 405 -19.47 -1.25 -26.02
CA ALA A 405 -18.67 -1.53 -27.21
C ALA A 405 -18.05 -0.26 -27.81
N HIS A 406 -18.84 0.81 -27.93
CA HIS A 406 -18.36 2.08 -28.47
C HIS A 406 -17.30 2.71 -27.57
N GLU A 407 -17.56 2.77 -26.26
CA GLU A 407 -16.64 3.40 -25.31
C GLU A 407 -15.31 2.65 -25.22
N PHE A 408 -15.31 1.33 -25.30
CA PHE A 408 -14.07 0.55 -25.31
C PHE A 408 -13.26 0.78 -26.60
N GLN A 409 -13.92 0.88 -27.75
CA GLN A 409 -13.26 1.18 -29.03
C GLN A 409 -12.52 2.51 -29.00
N LEU A 410 -13.07 3.52 -28.32
CA LEU A 410 -12.42 4.83 -28.16
C LEU A 410 -11.13 4.78 -27.32
N LEU A 411 -10.95 3.76 -26.47
CA LEU A 411 -9.73 3.60 -25.68
C LEU A 411 -8.57 2.96 -26.46
N VAL A 412 -8.86 2.22 -27.54
CA VAL A 412 -7.86 1.45 -28.30
C VAL A 412 -6.66 2.29 -28.76
N PRO A 413 -6.84 3.50 -29.35
CA PRO A 413 -5.70 4.30 -29.78
C PRO A 413 -4.80 4.72 -28.60
N ALA A 414 -5.39 4.94 -27.43
CA ALA A 414 -4.62 5.30 -26.23
C ALA A 414 -3.84 4.12 -25.63
N LEU A 415 -4.29 2.88 -25.82
CA LEU A 415 -3.53 1.69 -25.41
C LEU A 415 -2.15 1.62 -26.08
N LEU A 416 -2.02 2.14 -27.31
CA LEU A 416 -0.75 2.19 -28.04
C LEU A 416 0.26 3.18 -27.43
N ARG A 417 -0.22 4.18 -26.69
CA ARG A 417 0.60 5.19 -26.00
C ARG A 417 1.06 4.74 -24.61
N VAL A 418 0.54 3.61 -24.10
CA VAL A 418 0.87 3.14 -22.75
C VAL A 418 2.34 2.72 -22.66
N LEU A 419 3.07 3.40 -21.77
CA LEU A 419 4.47 3.13 -21.49
C LEU A 419 4.66 1.69 -20.98
N PRO A 420 5.77 1.00 -21.32
CA PRO A 420 6.03 -0.39 -20.91
C PRO A 420 5.83 -0.65 -19.42
N ALA A 421 6.31 0.26 -18.55
CA ALA A 421 6.19 0.14 -17.09
C ALA A 421 4.73 0.16 -16.58
N GLN A 422 3.78 0.64 -17.39
CA GLN A 422 2.37 0.80 -17.02
C GLN A 422 1.47 -0.27 -17.64
N ARG A 423 1.98 -1.07 -18.59
CA ARG A 423 1.14 -2.02 -19.35
C ARG A 423 0.46 -3.07 -18.46
N ALA A 424 1.17 -3.59 -17.46
CA ALA A 424 0.61 -4.58 -16.54
C ALA A 424 -0.56 -4.03 -15.71
N GLN A 425 -0.47 -2.78 -15.22
CA GLN A 425 -1.55 -2.17 -14.46
C GLN A 425 -2.75 -1.78 -15.34
N VAL A 426 -2.53 -1.36 -16.58
CA VAL A 426 -3.62 -1.08 -17.53
C VAL A 426 -4.32 -2.37 -17.95
N ALA A 427 -3.55 -3.43 -18.23
CA ALA A 427 -4.09 -4.77 -18.48
C ALA A 427 -4.97 -5.24 -17.31
N LEU A 428 -4.47 -5.12 -16.08
CA LEU A 428 -5.25 -5.42 -14.88
C LEU A 428 -6.57 -4.64 -14.85
N GLY A 429 -6.54 -3.33 -15.10
CA GLY A 429 -7.71 -2.46 -15.11
C GLY A 429 -8.78 -2.87 -16.14
N LEU A 430 -8.35 -3.16 -17.37
CA LEU A 430 -9.24 -3.64 -18.44
C LEU A 430 -9.93 -4.95 -18.07
N LEU A 431 -9.18 -5.89 -17.47
CA LEU A 431 -9.67 -7.24 -17.19
C LEU A 431 -10.54 -7.32 -15.93
N MET A 432 -10.35 -6.39 -14.98
CA MET A 432 -10.96 -6.42 -13.64
C MET A 432 -12.49 -6.51 -13.63
N TYR A 433 -13.15 -5.84 -14.58
CA TYR A 433 -14.61 -5.71 -14.63
C TYR A 433 -15.25 -6.43 -15.82
N THR A 434 -14.52 -7.34 -16.46
CA THR A 434 -15.02 -8.11 -17.63
C THR A 434 -16.27 -8.95 -17.31
N TYR A 435 -16.47 -9.36 -16.06
CA TYR A 435 -17.68 -10.07 -15.61
C TYR A 435 -18.99 -9.29 -15.81
N ARG A 436 -18.92 -7.98 -16.09
CA ARG A 436 -20.09 -7.13 -16.37
C ARG A 436 -20.41 -6.96 -17.86
N LEU A 437 -19.61 -7.57 -18.73
CA LEU A 437 -19.72 -7.43 -20.18
C LEU A 437 -20.39 -8.65 -20.80
N ASP A 438 -20.95 -8.49 -21.99
CA ASP A 438 -21.37 -9.62 -22.80
C ASP A 438 -20.17 -10.44 -23.31
N ASP A 439 -20.42 -11.68 -23.73
CA ASP A 439 -19.38 -12.63 -24.13
C ASP A 439 -18.47 -12.11 -25.27
N ALA A 440 -19.02 -11.36 -26.23
CA ALA A 440 -18.25 -10.84 -27.36
C ALA A 440 -17.28 -9.75 -26.89
N LEU A 441 -17.76 -8.85 -26.01
CA LEU A 441 -16.92 -7.84 -25.39
C LEU A 441 -15.91 -8.43 -24.41
N VAL A 442 -16.28 -9.46 -23.63
CA VAL A 442 -15.31 -10.18 -22.78
C VAL A 442 -14.16 -10.69 -23.63
N GLN A 443 -14.44 -11.42 -24.71
CA GLN A 443 -13.40 -11.94 -25.59
C GLN A 443 -12.48 -10.84 -26.11
N TRP A 444 -13.08 -9.76 -26.61
CA TRP A 444 -12.33 -8.63 -27.17
C TRP A 444 -11.48 -7.91 -26.12
N VAL A 445 -12.02 -7.63 -24.93
CA VAL A 445 -11.29 -6.96 -23.84
C VAL A 445 -10.14 -7.84 -23.35
N TRP A 446 -10.34 -9.16 -23.25
CA TRP A 446 -9.27 -10.10 -22.90
C TRP A 446 -8.13 -10.09 -23.94
N GLN A 447 -8.44 -10.02 -25.23
CA GLN A 447 -7.44 -9.87 -26.28
C GLN A 447 -6.65 -8.56 -26.15
N GLN A 448 -7.34 -7.44 -25.96
CA GLN A 448 -6.68 -6.14 -25.81
C GLN A 448 -5.82 -6.09 -24.54
N GLY A 449 -6.35 -6.53 -23.40
CA GLY A 449 -5.64 -6.57 -22.11
C GLY A 449 -4.39 -7.44 -22.17
N LEU A 450 -4.47 -8.63 -22.77
CA LEU A 450 -3.31 -9.51 -22.94
C LEU A 450 -2.30 -8.96 -23.96
N SER A 451 -2.76 -8.27 -25.01
CA SER A 451 -1.85 -7.67 -26.00
C SER A 451 -0.91 -6.61 -25.41
N LEU A 452 -1.33 -5.92 -24.33
CA LEU A 452 -0.48 -5.01 -23.58
C LEU A 452 0.70 -5.73 -22.92
N LEU A 453 0.56 -7.03 -22.64
CA LEU A 453 1.61 -7.86 -22.08
C LEU A 453 2.50 -8.51 -23.16
N ASN A 454 2.30 -8.20 -24.44
CA ASN A 454 3.16 -8.75 -25.51
C ASN A 454 4.63 -8.36 -25.29
N GLY A 455 5.51 -9.36 -25.39
CA GLY A 455 6.93 -9.22 -25.05
C GLY A 455 7.23 -9.21 -23.56
N ALA A 456 6.22 -9.24 -22.69
CA ALA A 456 6.39 -9.50 -21.26
C ALA A 456 6.40 -11.03 -21.02
N GLY A 457 7.29 -11.49 -20.15
CA GLY A 457 7.45 -12.92 -19.86
C GLY A 457 6.37 -13.49 -18.94
N GLU A 458 6.52 -14.77 -18.59
CA GLU A 458 5.64 -15.53 -17.68
C GLU A 458 5.29 -14.78 -16.39
N VAL A 459 6.28 -14.11 -15.78
CA VAL A 459 6.12 -13.38 -14.52
C VAL A 459 5.04 -12.30 -14.60
N ALA A 460 4.98 -11.57 -15.72
CA ALA A 460 4.01 -10.47 -15.87
C ALA A 460 2.58 -10.99 -16.00
N LEU A 461 2.38 -12.08 -16.76
CA LEU A 461 1.07 -12.73 -16.87
C LEU A 461 0.62 -13.29 -15.51
N CYS A 462 1.51 -13.97 -14.80
CA CYS A 462 1.22 -14.52 -13.48
C CYS A 462 0.88 -13.42 -12.45
N ASP A 463 1.58 -12.28 -12.46
CA ASP A 463 1.25 -11.14 -11.60
C ASP A 463 -0.16 -10.63 -11.87
N VAL A 464 -0.50 -10.36 -13.14
CA VAL A 464 -1.84 -9.86 -13.51
C VAL A 464 -2.94 -10.84 -13.10
N LEU A 465 -2.79 -12.13 -13.41
CA LEU A 465 -3.78 -13.15 -13.04
C LEU A 465 -3.91 -13.32 -11.52
N SER A 466 -2.80 -13.27 -10.79
CA SER A 466 -2.80 -13.35 -9.32
C SER A 466 -3.50 -12.16 -8.69
N ARG A 467 -3.34 -10.96 -9.27
CA ARG A 467 -4.01 -9.74 -8.81
C ARG A 467 -5.50 -9.72 -9.17
N LEU A 468 -5.88 -10.20 -10.36
CA LEU A 468 -7.28 -10.40 -10.74
C LEU A 468 -7.97 -11.40 -9.81
N ARG A 469 -7.28 -12.49 -9.44
CA ARG A 469 -7.76 -13.44 -8.43
C ARG A 469 -7.93 -12.74 -7.09
N ALA A 470 -6.90 -12.06 -6.59
CA ALA A 470 -6.95 -11.42 -5.26
C ALA A 470 -8.15 -10.47 -5.13
N GLN A 471 -8.48 -9.72 -6.19
CA GLN A 471 -9.61 -8.78 -6.21
C GLN A 471 -10.97 -9.44 -6.53
N GLY A 472 -11.01 -10.76 -6.70
CA GLY A 472 -12.22 -11.53 -6.98
C GLY A 472 -12.73 -11.44 -8.42
N ALA A 473 -12.03 -10.76 -9.33
CA ALA A 473 -12.48 -10.58 -10.71
C ALA A 473 -12.66 -11.90 -11.47
N ILE A 474 -11.70 -12.82 -11.34
CA ILE A 474 -11.79 -14.15 -11.95
C ILE A 474 -12.93 -14.97 -11.35
N GLY A 475 -13.14 -14.86 -10.03
CA GLY A 475 -14.22 -15.56 -9.34
C GLY A 475 -15.62 -15.07 -9.73
N ASN A 476 -15.74 -13.82 -10.20
CA ASN A 476 -17.00 -13.22 -10.65
C ASN A 476 -17.38 -13.59 -12.09
N LEU A 477 -16.47 -14.17 -12.87
CA LEU A 477 -16.78 -14.64 -14.22
C LEU A 477 -17.68 -15.88 -14.17
N ASP A 478 -18.74 -15.88 -14.96
CA ASP A 478 -19.51 -17.10 -15.16
C ASP A 478 -18.70 -18.18 -15.92
N ASP A 479 -19.23 -19.40 -16.03
CA ASP A 479 -18.53 -20.50 -16.69
C ASP A 479 -18.21 -20.22 -18.16
N ARG A 480 -19.05 -19.48 -18.87
CA ARG A 480 -18.86 -19.17 -20.29
C ARG A 480 -17.77 -18.12 -20.46
N GLN A 481 -17.87 -17.01 -19.73
CA GLN A 481 -16.88 -15.94 -19.71
C GLN A 481 -15.50 -16.47 -19.26
N TRP A 482 -15.48 -17.38 -18.27
CA TRP A 482 -14.23 -18.02 -17.84
C TRP A 482 -13.62 -18.90 -18.92
N ASN A 483 -14.43 -19.65 -19.67
CA ASN A 483 -13.92 -20.45 -20.79
C ASN A 483 -13.36 -19.58 -21.92
N ILE A 484 -13.97 -18.42 -22.18
CA ILE A 484 -13.43 -17.40 -23.10
C ILE A 484 -12.08 -16.91 -22.59
N ALA A 485 -12.00 -16.45 -21.35
CA ALA A 485 -10.76 -15.96 -20.74
C ALA A 485 -9.62 -16.99 -20.81
N LYS A 486 -9.88 -18.25 -20.45
CA LYS A 486 -8.90 -19.34 -20.59
C LYS A 486 -8.43 -19.52 -22.03
N GLY A 487 -9.36 -19.47 -22.99
CA GLY A 487 -9.03 -19.57 -24.42
C GLY A 487 -8.10 -18.44 -24.87
N GLU A 488 -8.34 -17.21 -24.43
CA GLU A 488 -7.48 -16.06 -24.73
C GLU A 488 -6.10 -16.17 -24.05
N ILE A 489 -6.05 -16.62 -22.79
CA ILE A 489 -4.78 -16.85 -22.05
C ILE A 489 -3.93 -17.89 -22.78
N THR A 490 -4.50 -19.03 -23.18
CA THR A 490 -3.79 -20.08 -23.94
C THR A 490 -3.24 -19.52 -25.25
N ARG A 491 -4.07 -18.80 -26.03
CA ARG A 491 -3.63 -18.21 -27.30
C ARG A 491 -2.53 -17.17 -27.11
N PHE A 492 -2.57 -16.38 -26.04
CA PHE A 492 -1.50 -15.44 -25.68
C PHE A 492 -0.18 -16.15 -25.38
N MET A 493 -0.20 -17.22 -24.57
CA MET A 493 1.01 -18.01 -24.25
C MET A 493 1.60 -18.69 -25.49
N GLU A 494 0.75 -19.11 -26.43
CA GLU A 494 1.16 -19.65 -27.73
C GLU A 494 1.86 -18.59 -28.57
N ALA A 495 1.22 -17.44 -28.76
CA ALA A 495 1.75 -16.33 -29.56
C ALA A 495 3.07 -15.77 -29.02
N ASN A 496 3.24 -15.74 -27.69
CA ASN A 496 4.46 -15.27 -27.03
C ASN A 496 5.49 -16.38 -26.78
N GLN A 497 5.31 -17.57 -27.37
CA GLN A 497 6.27 -18.68 -27.35
C GLN A 497 6.70 -19.10 -25.93
N PHE A 498 5.75 -19.12 -24.99
CA PHE A 498 6.03 -19.60 -23.64
C PHE A 498 6.50 -21.05 -23.70
N SER A 499 7.50 -21.41 -22.88
CA SER A 499 7.99 -22.79 -22.80
C SER A 499 6.89 -23.75 -22.34
N GLU A 500 6.94 -25.01 -22.77
CA GLU A 500 5.99 -26.04 -22.33
C GLU A 500 5.90 -26.17 -20.80
N PRO A 501 7.02 -26.14 -20.03
CA PRO A 501 6.94 -26.10 -18.57
C PRO A 501 6.21 -24.87 -18.01
N ALA A 502 6.36 -23.69 -18.63
CA ALA A 502 5.67 -22.48 -18.22
C ALA A 502 4.16 -22.56 -18.50
N ARG A 503 3.79 -23.07 -19.68
CA ARG A 503 2.38 -23.31 -20.04
C ARG A 503 1.72 -24.29 -19.07
N ALA A 504 2.40 -25.40 -18.76
CA ALA A 504 1.91 -26.39 -17.81
C ALA A 504 1.69 -25.78 -16.42
N ARG A 505 2.66 -25.02 -15.88
CA ARG A 505 2.49 -24.35 -14.57
C ARG A 505 1.28 -23.42 -14.51
N ILE A 506 1.08 -22.60 -15.54
CA ILE A 506 -0.05 -21.68 -15.60
C ILE A 506 -1.38 -22.45 -15.71
N GLN A 507 -1.42 -23.51 -16.53
CA GLN A 507 -2.58 -24.37 -16.66
C GLN A 507 -2.92 -25.11 -15.36
N ASP A 508 -1.91 -25.62 -14.66
CA ASP A 508 -2.07 -26.26 -13.34
C ASP A 508 -2.55 -25.28 -12.26
N SER A 509 -2.30 -23.98 -12.46
CA SER A 509 -2.74 -22.90 -11.56
C SER A 509 -4.18 -22.42 -11.86
N VAL A 510 -4.83 -22.87 -12.94
CA VAL A 510 -6.21 -22.51 -13.32
C VAL A 510 -7.23 -22.77 -12.19
N PRO A 511 -7.23 -23.92 -11.49
CA PRO A 511 -8.12 -24.14 -10.36
C PRO A 511 -7.85 -23.16 -9.21
N TRP A 512 -6.59 -22.81 -8.98
CA TRP A 512 -6.22 -21.83 -7.96
C TRP A 512 -6.70 -20.42 -8.32
N PHE A 513 -6.54 -19.98 -9.57
CA PHE A 513 -7.05 -18.69 -10.04
C PHE A 513 -8.57 -18.52 -9.86
N ARG A 514 -9.33 -19.61 -9.94
CA ARG A 514 -10.79 -19.60 -9.76
C ARG A 514 -11.26 -19.80 -8.31
N SER A 515 -10.37 -20.23 -7.43
CA SER A 515 -10.71 -20.42 -6.01
C SER A 515 -10.99 -19.09 -5.31
N VAL A 516 -11.86 -19.11 -4.30
CA VAL A 516 -12.10 -17.95 -3.43
C VAL A 516 -10.75 -17.51 -2.84
N PRO A 517 -10.40 -16.21 -2.91
CA PRO A 517 -9.17 -15.76 -2.31
C PRO A 517 -9.27 -15.98 -0.79
N ARG A 518 -8.19 -16.46 -0.17
CA ARG A 518 -8.17 -16.77 1.27
C ARG A 518 -7.75 -15.55 2.04
#